data_AF-A0A495ZYM7-F1
#
_entry.id   AF-A0A495ZYM7-F1
#
_cell.length_a   1.000
_cell.length_b   1.000
_cell.length_c   1.000
_cell.angle_alpha   90.00
_cell.angle_beta   90.00
_cell.angle_gamma   90.00
#
_symmetry.space_group_name_H-M   'P 1'
#
loop_
_entity.id
_entity.type
_entity.pdbx_description
1 polymer ?
#
loop_
_entity_poly.entity_id
_entity_poly.type
_entity_poly.pdbx_seq_one_letter_code
_entity_poly.pdbx_strand_id
1 'polypeptide(L)'
;MSYNKQKMVKLILNECESIDQKCDGYRKKVLDAIIDILNAERQHRVQRTQIQQKVNETCHQTGDFLAQKQGTDTQTTEVTK
;
A
#
# COMPACT_ATOMS: atom_id res chain seq x y z
N MET A 1 -10.03 14.57 -21.06
CA MET A 1 -9.67 13.81 -19.84
C MET A 1 -9.97 14.69 -18.64
N SER A 2 -10.94 14.30 -17.81
CA SER A 2 -11.58 15.18 -16.80
C SER A 2 -10.58 15.70 -15.76
N TYR A 3 -10.53 17.02 -15.59
CA TYR A 3 -9.77 17.79 -14.59
C TYR A 3 -9.84 17.21 -13.17
N ASN A 4 -10.92 16.50 -12.84
CA ASN A 4 -11.12 15.84 -11.56
C ASN A 4 -10.16 14.66 -11.30
N LYS A 5 -9.74 13.92 -12.34
CA LYS A 5 -8.84 12.77 -12.15
C LYS A 5 -7.44 13.19 -11.69
N GLN A 6 -6.92 14.30 -12.22
CA GLN A 6 -5.60 14.82 -11.84
C GLN A 6 -5.60 15.34 -10.39
N LYS A 7 -6.69 15.98 -9.94
CA LYS A 7 -6.84 16.41 -8.55
C LYS A 7 -6.91 15.22 -7.59
N MET A 8 -7.65 14.16 -7.95
CA MET A 8 -7.73 12.94 -7.15
C MET A 8 -6.37 12.26 -6.98
N VAL A 9 -5.59 12.12 -8.06
CA VAL A 9 -4.24 11.53 -7.98
C VAL A 9 -3.33 12.36 -7.06
N LYS A 10 -3.36 13.69 -7.18
CA LYS A 10 -2.57 14.56 -6.30
C LYS A 10 -2.99 14.43 -4.83
N LEU A 11 -4.29 14.34 -4.56
CA LEU A 11 -4.79 14.16 -3.21
C LEU A 11 -4.32 12.83 -2.62
N ILE A 12 -4.42 11.74 -3.37
CA ILE A 12 -3.94 10.41 -2.94
C ILE A 12 -2.43 10.45 -2.66
N LEU A 13 -1.63 11.07 -3.52
CA LEU A 13 -0.18 11.20 -3.32
C LEU A 13 0.14 11.97 -2.03
N ASN A 14 -0.52 13.12 -1.82
CA ASN A 14 -0.34 13.93 -0.62
C ASN A 14 -0.72 13.15 0.65
N GLU A 15 -1.82 12.41 0.62
CA GLU A 15 -2.24 11.55 1.74
C GLU A 15 -1.18 10.48 2.00
N CYS A 16 -0.64 9.81 0.97
CA CYS A 16 0.41 8.81 1.14
C CYS A 16 1.71 9.38 1.74
N GLU A 17 2.06 10.62 1.40
CA GLU A 17 3.20 11.32 1.99
C GLU A 17 2.97 11.69 3.46
N SER A 18 1.71 11.94 3.83
CA SER A 18 1.32 12.29 5.20
C SER A 18 1.30 11.10 6.17
N ILE A 19 1.26 9.87 5.65
CA ILE A 19 1.22 8.65 6.47
C ILE A 19 2.51 8.52 7.29
N ASP A 20 2.40 8.22 8.58
CA ASP A 20 3.57 7.96 9.42
C ASP A 20 4.40 6.78 8.89
N GLN A 21 5.72 6.99 8.79
CA GLN A 21 6.63 5.96 8.33
C GLN A 21 6.84 4.93 9.44
N LYS A 22 6.21 3.76 9.31
CA LYS A 22 6.29 2.66 10.29
C LYS A 22 7.53 1.77 10.13
N CYS A 23 8.10 1.74 8.93
CA CYS A 23 9.34 1.06 8.59
C CYS A 23 9.90 1.63 7.28
N ASP A 24 11.15 1.30 6.96
CA ASP A 24 11.78 1.74 5.72
C ASP A 24 11.03 1.22 4.49
N GLY A 25 10.66 2.16 3.63
CA GLY A 25 9.91 1.89 2.40
C GLY A 25 8.40 1.73 2.60
N TYR A 26 7.86 1.90 3.81
CA TYR A 26 6.43 1.74 4.10
C TYR A 26 5.53 2.63 3.22
N ARG A 27 5.82 3.93 3.15
CA ARG A 27 5.04 4.89 2.33
C ARG A 27 5.03 4.50 0.86
N LYS A 28 6.17 4.08 0.33
CA LYS A 28 6.29 3.60 -1.06
C LYS A 28 5.45 2.34 -1.27
N LYS A 29 5.51 1.38 -0.34
CA LYS A 29 4.72 0.14 -0.42
C LYS A 29 3.22 0.43 -0.39
N VAL A 30 2.78 1.39 0.43
CA VAL A 30 1.38 1.84 0.48
C VAL A 30 0.96 2.50 -0.84
N LEU A 31 1.81 3.36 -1.41
CA LEU A 31 1.55 3.98 -2.72
C LEU A 31 1.44 2.93 -3.84
N ASP A 32 2.37 1.97 -3.87
CA ASP A 32 2.36 0.86 -4.84
C ASP A 32 1.06 0.04 -4.71
N ALA A 33 0.63 -0.26 -3.49
CA ALA A 33 -0.63 -0.96 -3.23
C ALA A 33 -1.86 -0.19 -3.76
N ILE A 34 -1.89 1.13 -3.59
CA ILE A 34 -3.00 1.96 -4.12
C ILE A 34 -2.99 1.98 -5.65
N ILE A 35 -1.80 2.05 -6.28
CA ILE A 35 -1.67 1.96 -7.74
C ILE A 35 -2.20 0.62 -8.25
N ASP A 36 -1.87 -0.48 -7.58
CA ASP A 36 -2.35 -1.82 -7.92
C ASP A 36 -3.88 -1.92 -7.82
N ILE A 37 -4.48 -1.35 -6.77
CA ILE A 37 -5.94 -1.31 -6.60
C ILE A 37 -6.60 -0.52 -7.74
N LEU A 38 -6.08 0.66 -8.08
CA LEU A 38 -6.61 1.48 -9.18
C LEU A 38 -6.50 0.76 -10.54
N ASN A 39 -5.41 0.03 -10.76
CA ASN A 39 -5.23 -0.79 -11.95
C ASN A 39 -6.20 -1.96 -11.99
N ALA A 40 -6.40 -2.64 -10.85
CA ALA A 40 -7.38 -3.72 -10.73
C ALA A 40 -8.82 -3.21 -10.98
N GLU A 41 -9.16 -2.01 -10.50
CA GLU A 41 -10.45 -1.37 -10.76
C GLU A 41 -10.64 -1.05 -12.25
N ARG A 42 -9.60 -0.53 -12.89
CA ARG A 42 -9.59 -0.28 -14.34
C ARG A 42 -9.76 -1.57 -15.13
N GLN A 43 -9.08 -2.64 -14.76
CA GLN A 43 -9.19 -3.95 -15.41
C GLN A 43 -10.57 -4.58 -15.19
N HIS A 44 -11.13 -4.48 -13.99
CA HIS A 44 -12.47 -4.96 -13.67
C HIS A 44 -13.54 -4.33 -14.57
N ARG A 45 -13.45 -3.01 -14.82
CA ARG A 45 -14.37 -2.31 -15.75
C ARG A 45 -14.36 -2.88 -17.17
N VAL A 46 -13.27 -3.52 -17.59
CA VAL A 46 -13.11 -4.09 -18.94
C VAL A 46 -13.38 -5.60 -18.96
N GLN A 47 -12.96 -6.33 -17.93
CA GLN A 47 -12.87 -7.79 -17.93
C GLN A 47 -13.74 -8.50 -16.88
N ARG A 48 -14.48 -7.75 -16.03
CA ARG A 48 -15.29 -8.31 -14.92
C ARG A 48 -14.49 -9.28 -14.02
N THR A 49 -13.23 -8.97 -13.75
CA THR A 49 -12.37 -9.73 -12.84
C THR A 49 -12.83 -9.63 -11.38
N GLN A 50 -12.52 -10.63 -10.54
CA GLN A 50 -12.86 -10.61 -9.12
C GLN A 50 -12.02 -9.59 -8.34
N ILE A 51 -12.39 -8.31 -8.44
CA ILE A 51 -11.65 -7.19 -7.86
C ILE A 51 -11.50 -7.30 -6.33
N GLN A 52 -12.50 -7.82 -5.62
CA GLN A 52 -12.44 -7.98 -4.17
C GLN A 52 -11.31 -8.91 -3.75
N GLN A 53 -11.12 -10.03 -4.45
CA GLN A 53 -10.01 -10.94 -4.18
C GLN A 53 -8.67 -10.23 -4.40
N LYS A 54 -8.55 -9.48 -5.50
CA LYS A 54 -7.31 -8.75 -5.83
C LYS A 54 -6.97 -7.67 -4.79
N VAL A 55 -7.96 -6.89 -4.36
CA VAL A 55 -7.77 -5.87 -3.33
C VAL A 55 -7.34 -6.51 -2.01
N ASN A 56 -7.98 -7.63 -1.62
CA ASN A 56 -7.61 -8.34 -0.39
C ASN A 56 -6.18 -8.89 -0.46
N GLU A 57 -5.76 -9.45 -1.60
CA GLU A 57 -4.37 -9.88 -1.81
C GLU A 57 -3.38 -8.73 -1.64
N THR A 58 -3.65 -7.58 -2.27
CA THR A 58 -2.78 -6.39 -2.20
C THR A 58 -2.67 -5.88 -0.75
N CYS A 59 -3.78 -5.86 -0.01
CA CYS A 59 -3.78 -5.50 1.41
C CYS A 59 -2.96 -6.49 2.26
N HIS A 60 -3.17 -7.81 2.07
CA HIS A 60 -2.38 -8.83 2.77
C HIS A 60 -0.88 -8.68 2.51
N GLN A 61 -0.47 -8.54 1.25
CA GLN A 61 0.95 -8.37 0.89
C GLN A 61 1.58 -7.12 1.52
N THR A 62 0.80 -6.05 1.69
CA THR A 62 1.26 -4.83 2.35
C THR A 62 1.38 -5.04 3.86
N GLY A 63 0.45 -5.78 4.46
CA GLY A 63 0.53 -6.22 5.86
C GLY A 63 1.73 -7.13 6.11
N ASP A 64 1.97 -8.11 5.25
CA ASP A 64 3.11 -9.03 5.32
C ASP A 64 4.44 -8.28 5.23
N PHE A 65 4.54 -7.29 4.35
CA PHE A 65 5.71 -6.41 4.27
C PHE A 65 5.96 -5.68 5.59
N LEU A 66 4.90 -5.13 6.20
CA LEU A 66 5.00 -4.46 7.48
C LEU A 66 5.43 -5.43 8.59
N ALA A 67 4.81 -6.60 8.67
CA ALA A 67 5.11 -7.63 9.67
C ALA A 67 6.56 -8.15 9.54
N GLN A 68 7.05 -8.37 8.32
CA GLN A 68 8.43 -8.81 8.07
C GLN A 68 9.44 -7.76 8.50
N LYS A 69 9.17 -6.47 8.21
CA LYS A 69 10.06 -5.36 8.56
C LYS A 69 10.02 -5.02 10.05
N GLN A 70 8.85 -5.07 10.68
CA GLN A 70 8.74 -4.86 12.14
C GLN A 70 9.30 -6.04 12.94
N GLY A 71 9.17 -7.27 12.44
CA GLY A 71 9.78 -8.44 13.05
C GLY A 71 11.31 -8.46 12.98
N THR A 72 11.93 -7.64 12.10
CA THR A 72 13.39 -7.49 12.03
C THR A 72 13.93 -6.50 13.06
N ASP A 73 13.12 -5.56 13.55
CA ASP A 73 13.54 -4.55 14.54
C ASP A 73 13.50 -5.08 16.00
N THR A 74 12.84 -6.21 16.27
CA THR A 74 12.65 -6.74 17.63
C THR A 74 13.73 -7.74 18.09
N GLN A 75 14.84 -7.94 17.35
CA GLN A 75 15.92 -8.88 17.75
C GLN A 75 17.19 -8.21 18.33
N THR A 76 17.17 -6.94 18.73
CA THR A 76 18.33 -6.33 19.41
C THR A 76 17.92 -5.45 20.58
N THR A 77 17.33 -6.06 21.61
CA THR A 77 17.47 -5.62 23.01
C THR A 77 16.91 -6.73 23.90
N GLU A 78 17.60 -7.01 25.01
CA GLU A 78 17.35 -8.01 26.07
C GLU A 78 18.15 -9.32 25.93
N VAL A 79 19.14 -9.67 26.79
CA VAL A 79 19.65 -9.08 28.03
C VAL A 79 21.11 -9.56 28.24
N THR A 80 22.02 -8.63 28.54
CA THR A 80 23.23 -8.89 29.32
C THR A 80 22.86 -8.81 30.80
N LYS A 81 22.88 -9.94 31.52
CA LYS A 81 23.27 -10.04 32.93
C LYS A 81 23.38 -11.49 33.36
#